data_AF-A0A0Q9RH68-F1
#
_entry.id   AF-A0A0Q9RH68-F1
#
_cell.length_a   1.000
_cell.length_b   1.000
_cell.length_c   1.000
_cell.angle_alpha   90.00
_cell.angle_beta   90.00
_cell.angle_gamma   90.00
#
_symmetry.space_group_name_H-M   'P 1'
#
loop_
_entity.id
_entity.type
_entity.pdbx_description
1 polymer ?
#
loop_
_entity_poly.entity_id
_entity_poly.type
_entity_poly.pdbx_seq_one_letter_code
_entity_poly.pdbx_strand_id
1 'polypeptide(L)'
;MKKRLGPALAVLLLITLAGCGGRPSEDDLADALQDKDNNFFGYLGARSFAEADDEVIDCMAKVLHDSDISDEGLELIADDKLDKPRIAGSISAADDGEFSDDDVKALARVLPEVMDCAV
;
A
#
# COMPACT_ATOMS: atom_id res chain seq x y z
N MET A 1 32.08 -40.23 21.97
CA MET A 1 32.67 -39.15 22.81
C MET A 1 33.23 -38.06 21.90
N LYS A 2 33.14 -36.78 22.33
CA LYS A 2 33.39 -35.46 21.64
C LYS A 2 32.10 -34.92 20.99
N LYS A 3 31.21 -34.14 21.65
CA LYS A 3 31.26 -32.87 22.42
C LYS A 3 31.86 -31.67 21.65
N ARG A 4 30.97 -30.70 21.33
CA ARG A 4 31.06 -29.20 21.41
C ARG A 4 30.15 -28.59 20.31
N LEU A 5 28.95 -28.09 20.65
CA LEU A 5 28.59 -26.68 20.95
C LEU A 5 28.73 -25.75 19.74
N GLY A 6 27.60 -25.14 19.31
CA GLY A 6 27.42 -24.27 18.14
C GLY A 6 28.05 -22.87 18.25
N PRO A 7 27.58 -21.91 17.43
CA PRO A 7 26.27 -21.33 17.72
C PRO A 7 25.33 -21.23 16.50
N ALA A 8 24.04 -21.41 16.79
CA ALA A 8 22.95 -20.93 15.96
C ALA A 8 23.07 -19.40 15.85
N LEU A 9 23.14 -18.87 14.62
CA LEU A 9 22.94 -17.45 14.37
C LEU A 9 21.46 -17.15 14.64
N ALA A 10 21.23 -16.64 15.84
CA ALA A 10 19.97 -16.10 16.29
C ALA A 10 19.60 -14.87 15.45
N VAL A 11 18.42 -14.93 14.84
CA VAL A 11 17.40 -13.88 14.83
C VAL A 11 17.95 -12.44 14.83
N LEU A 12 18.09 -11.89 13.62
CA LEU A 12 18.11 -10.44 13.41
C LEU A 12 16.69 -9.91 13.68
N LEU A 13 16.48 -9.57 14.95
CA LEU A 13 15.44 -8.68 15.44
C LEU A 13 15.68 -7.28 14.85
N LEU A 14 14.63 -6.69 14.26
CA LEU A 14 14.22 -5.27 14.30
C LEU A 14 13.72 -4.79 12.93
N ILE A 15 12.45 -5.05 12.64
CA ILE A 15 11.58 -4.06 11.98
C ILE A 15 10.21 -4.12 12.67
N THR A 16 10.14 -3.65 13.90
CA THR A 16 8.90 -3.06 14.42
C THR A 16 8.99 -1.58 14.09
N LEU A 17 8.84 -1.23 12.81
CA LEU A 17 8.60 0.16 12.44
C LEU A 17 7.14 0.44 12.79
N ALA A 18 6.96 1.35 13.74
CA ALA A 18 5.75 2.11 13.98
C ALA A 18 4.42 1.35 13.92
N GLY A 19 4.10 0.61 14.98
CA GLY A 19 2.71 0.59 15.45
C GLY A 19 2.35 1.97 16.01
N CYS A 20 2.26 2.97 15.14
CA CYS A 20 1.66 4.27 15.39
C CYS A 20 0.60 4.43 14.30
N GLY A 21 -0.52 3.70 14.46
CA GLY A 21 -1.61 3.68 13.49
C GLY A 21 -2.11 5.09 13.23
N GLY A 22 -1.67 5.63 12.12
CA GLY A 22 -1.80 7.02 11.76
C GLY A 22 -1.55 7.12 10.28
N ARG A 23 -2.29 8.02 9.64
CA ARG A 23 -2.26 8.22 8.20
C ARG A 23 -0.83 8.19 7.62
N PRO A 24 -0.53 7.26 6.68
CA PRO A 24 0.73 7.27 5.94
C PRO A 24 0.99 8.64 5.32
N SER A 25 2.25 9.05 5.21
CA SER A 25 2.56 10.35 4.61
C SER A 25 2.39 10.35 3.09
N GLU A 26 2.30 11.54 2.48
CA GLU A 26 2.31 11.68 1.00
C GLU A 26 3.53 10.98 0.40
N ASP A 27 4.71 11.10 1.03
CA ASP A 27 5.95 10.48 0.56
C ASP A 27 5.92 8.95 0.65
N ASP A 28 5.39 8.39 1.76
CA ASP A 28 5.27 6.92 1.91
C ASP A 28 4.33 6.33 0.86
N LEU A 29 3.24 7.04 0.53
CA LEU A 29 2.32 6.65 -0.53
C LEU A 29 2.98 6.78 -1.90
N ALA A 30 3.73 7.86 -2.17
CA ALA A 30 4.45 8.05 -3.43
C ALA A 30 5.46 6.93 -3.68
N ASP A 31 6.28 6.61 -2.68
CA ASP A 31 7.25 5.51 -2.72
C ASP A 31 6.56 4.17 -3.02
N ALA A 32 5.42 3.91 -2.37
CA ALA A 32 4.64 2.70 -2.59
C ALA A 32 4.04 2.64 -4.01
N LEU A 33 3.53 3.75 -4.54
CA LEU A 33 2.97 3.81 -5.89
C LEU A 33 4.04 3.65 -6.98
N GLN A 34 5.29 4.02 -6.69
CA GLN A 34 6.45 3.78 -7.57
C GLN A 34 6.99 2.36 -7.49
N ASP A 35 6.70 1.63 -6.42
CA ASP A 35 7.17 0.25 -6.29
C ASP A 35 6.54 -0.63 -7.38
N LYS A 36 7.39 -1.36 -8.10
CA LYS A 36 6.98 -2.26 -9.19
C LYS A 36 6.24 -3.48 -8.68
N ASP A 37 6.48 -3.83 -7.42
CA ASP A 37 5.80 -4.94 -6.77
C ASP A 37 4.44 -4.50 -6.20
N ASN A 38 4.20 -3.17 -6.07
CA ASN A 38 2.91 -2.64 -5.63
C ASN A 38 1.78 -2.94 -6.61
N ASN A 39 0.75 -3.60 -6.10
CA ASN A 39 -0.36 -4.05 -6.92
C ASN A 39 -1.62 -3.17 -6.89
N PHE A 40 -1.59 -2.01 -6.22
CA PHE A 40 -2.71 -1.07 -6.12
C PHE A 40 -3.32 -0.71 -7.47
N PHE A 41 -2.50 -0.33 -8.45
CA PHE A 41 -3.01 -0.01 -9.79
C PHE A 41 -3.52 -1.24 -10.54
N GLY A 42 -2.88 -2.40 -10.34
CA GLY A 42 -3.38 -3.67 -10.86
C GLY A 42 -4.76 -4.03 -10.30
N TYR A 43 -5.01 -3.68 -9.03
CA TYR A 43 -6.32 -3.80 -8.39
C TYR A 43 -7.36 -2.87 -9.02
N LEU A 44 -6.98 -1.63 -9.34
CA LEU A 44 -7.82 -0.67 -10.04
C LEU A 44 -8.07 -1.01 -11.53
N GLY A 45 -7.44 -2.06 -12.03
CA GLY A 45 -7.45 -2.39 -13.47
C GLY A 45 -6.67 -1.40 -14.33
N ALA A 46 -5.85 -0.55 -13.70
CA ALA A 46 -4.93 0.37 -14.35
C ALA A 46 -3.57 -0.31 -14.58
N ARG A 47 -2.77 0.24 -15.50
CA ARG A 47 -1.36 -0.14 -15.60
C ARG A 47 -0.62 0.42 -14.40
N SER A 48 0.41 -0.28 -13.91
CA SER A 48 1.26 0.29 -12.86
C SER A 48 1.87 1.61 -13.36
N PHE A 49 1.98 2.56 -12.45
CA PHE A 49 2.62 3.85 -12.69
C PHE A 49 4.07 3.88 -12.21
N ALA A 50 4.68 2.71 -12.00
CA ALA A 50 6.08 2.59 -11.58
C ALA A 50 7.12 3.18 -12.57
N GLU A 51 6.69 3.62 -13.74
CA GLU A 51 7.51 4.36 -14.71
C GLU A 51 6.94 5.76 -15.03
N ALA A 52 5.94 6.22 -14.27
CA ALA A 52 5.41 7.57 -14.39
C ALA A 52 6.39 8.59 -13.80
N ASP A 53 6.26 9.84 -14.25
CA ASP A 53 7.04 10.94 -13.70
C ASP A 53 6.74 11.14 -12.20
N ASP A 54 7.74 11.53 -11.42
CA ASP A 54 7.61 11.77 -9.97
C ASP A 54 6.46 12.77 -9.68
N GLU A 55 6.24 13.76 -10.55
CA GLU A 55 5.15 14.74 -10.41
C GLU A 55 3.75 14.11 -10.53
N VAL A 56 3.60 13.05 -11.35
CA VAL A 56 2.35 12.28 -11.46
C VAL A 56 2.14 11.46 -10.20
N ILE A 57 3.19 10.81 -9.70
CA ILE A 57 3.16 10.00 -8.50
C ILE A 57 2.83 10.86 -7.27
N ASP A 58 3.52 11.99 -7.10
CA ASP A 58 3.29 12.92 -5.99
C ASP A 58 1.85 13.44 -6.00
N CYS A 59 1.32 13.75 -7.19
CA CYS A 59 -0.07 14.14 -7.36
C CYS A 59 -1.02 13.02 -6.89
N MET A 60 -0.80 11.78 -7.33
CA MET A 60 -1.63 10.63 -6.94
C MET A 60 -1.55 10.36 -5.43
N ALA A 61 -0.34 10.37 -4.87
CA ALA A 61 -0.10 10.16 -3.45
C ALA A 61 -0.78 11.23 -2.60
N LYS A 62 -0.69 12.50 -3.03
CA LYS A 62 -1.40 13.61 -2.41
C LYS A 62 -2.91 13.41 -2.43
N VAL A 63 -3.48 13.05 -3.58
CA VAL A 63 -4.92 12.83 -3.72
C VAL A 63 -5.40 11.69 -2.81
N LEU A 64 -4.63 10.60 -2.71
CA LEU A 64 -4.93 9.50 -1.79
C LEU A 64 -4.81 9.94 -0.33
N HIS A 65 -3.75 10.66 0.01
CA HIS A 65 -3.55 11.22 1.35
C HIS A 65 -4.68 12.19 1.72
N ASP A 66 -5.18 13.02 0.82
CA ASP A 66 -6.23 13.99 1.13
C ASP A 66 -7.65 13.38 1.05
N SER A 67 -7.76 12.11 0.63
CA SER A 67 -9.04 11.41 0.47
C SER A 67 -9.71 11.03 1.79
N ASP A 68 -11.00 10.66 1.72
CA ASP A 68 -11.73 10.09 2.86
C ASP A 68 -11.39 8.60 3.14
N ILE A 69 -10.38 8.02 2.48
CA ILE A 69 -9.92 6.65 2.77
C ILE A 69 -9.37 6.61 4.20
N SER A 70 -9.70 5.58 4.95
CA SER A 70 -9.19 5.36 6.31
C SER A 70 -7.67 5.22 6.33
N ASP A 71 -7.06 5.52 7.47
CA ASP A 71 -5.62 5.38 7.66
C ASP A 71 -5.18 3.92 7.44
N GLU A 72 -6.01 2.96 7.86
CA GLU A 72 -5.83 1.52 7.62
C GLU A 72 -5.88 1.20 6.11
N GLY A 73 -6.82 1.78 5.37
CA GLY A 73 -6.93 1.63 3.92
C GLY A 73 -5.73 2.21 3.18
N LEU A 74 -5.18 3.34 3.64
CA LEU A 74 -3.95 3.90 3.09
C LEU A 74 -2.71 3.08 3.46
N GLU A 75 -2.62 2.56 4.68
CA GLU A 75 -1.55 1.66 5.08
C GLU A 75 -1.52 0.42 4.19
N LEU A 76 -2.69 -0.10 3.80
CA LEU A 76 -2.77 -1.22 2.86
C LEU A 76 -2.19 -0.90 1.47
N ILE A 77 -2.33 0.35 1.02
CA ILE A 77 -1.75 0.82 -0.24
C ILE A 77 -0.24 1.00 -0.08
N ALA A 78 0.20 1.58 1.04
CA ALA A 78 1.60 1.87 1.32
C ALA A 78 2.45 0.62 1.54
N ASP A 79 1.94 -0.36 2.30
CA ASP A 79 2.66 -1.57 2.67
C ASP A 79 2.60 -2.70 1.61
N ASP A 80 2.00 -2.47 0.43
CA ASP A 80 1.74 -3.49 -0.60
C ASP A 80 1.09 -4.77 -0.03
N LYS A 81 0.23 -4.59 0.97
CA LYS A 81 -0.48 -5.71 1.63
C LYS A 81 -1.70 -6.17 0.83
N LEU A 82 -1.92 -5.65 -0.37
CA LEU A 82 -3.05 -6.02 -1.21
C LEU A 82 -2.81 -7.38 -1.85
N ASP A 83 -3.79 -8.27 -1.87
CA ASP A 83 -3.71 -9.51 -2.62
C ASP A 83 -4.67 -9.46 -3.83
N LYS A 84 -4.32 -10.22 -4.89
CA LYS A 84 -4.85 -10.21 -6.28
C LYS A 84 -6.35 -9.86 -6.48
N PRO A 85 -6.73 -9.32 -7.66
CA PRO A 85 -8.00 -8.64 -7.86
C PRO A 85 -9.21 -9.58 -7.81
N ARG A 86 -10.20 -9.24 -6.99
CA ARG A 86 -11.58 -9.63 -7.23
C ARG A 86 -12.48 -8.42 -7.17
N ILE A 87 -12.73 -7.88 -8.37
CA ILE A 87 -13.93 -7.09 -8.67
C ILE A 87 -15.13 -8.01 -8.49
N ALA A 88 -15.63 -8.11 -7.26
CA ALA A 88 -16.97 -8.51 -6.80
C ALA A 88 -16.88 -9.19 -5.42
N GLY A 89 -16.91 -8.40 -4.34
CA GLY A 89 -17.33 -8.93 -3.03
C GLY A 89 -16.70 -8.29 -1.79
N SER A 90 -15.38 -8.15 -1.76
CA SER A 90 -14.63 -7.57 -0.63
C SER A 90 -13.15 -7.45 -1.04
N ILE A 91 -12.48 -6.37 -0.64
CA ILE A 91 -11.04 -6.15 -0.90
C ILE A 91 -10.27 -6.61 0.34
N SER A 92 -9.75 -7.82 0.33
CA SER A 92 -9.00 -8.36 1.48
C SER A 92 -7.49 -8.20 1.25
N ALA A 93 -6.79 -7.74 2.28
CA ALA A 93 -5.33 -7.72 2.37
C ALA A 93 -4.78 -9.12 2.70
N ALA A 94 -3.48 -9.32 2.43
CA ALA A 94 -2.81 -10.61 2.47
C ALA A 94 -2.65 -11.23 3.87
N ASP A 95 -2.83 -10.49 4.97
CA ASP A 95 -2.60 -11.03 6.31
C ASP A 95 -3.63 -10.66 7.42
N ASP A 96 -4.46 -9.61 7.30
CA ASP A 96 -5.50 -9.26 8.31
C ASP A 96 -6.33 -7.99 7.99
N GLY A 97 -5.84 -7.11 7.11
CA GLY A 97 -6.58 -5.91 6.70
C GLY A 97 -7.67 -6.19 5.64
N GLU A 98 -8.75 -5.44 5.66
CA GLU A 98 -9.76 -5.42 4.60
C GLU A 98 -10.12 -3.95 4.38
N PHE A 99 -10.23 -3.50 3.11
CA PHE A 99 -10.82 -2.17 2.91
C PHE A 99 -12.25 -2.22 3.41
N SER A 100 -12.61 -1.29 4.29
CA SER A 100 -14.00 -1.14 4.68
C SER A 100 -14.83 -0.71 3.47
N ASP A 101 -16.14 -0.99 3.49
CA ASP A 101 -17.07 -0.53 2.44
C ASP A 101 -16.99 1.00 2.23
N ASP A 102 -16.70 1.75 3.29
CA ASP A 102 -16.52 3.20 3.25
C ASP A 102 -15.22 3.59 2.52
N ASP A 103 -14.14 2.84 2.73
CA ASP A 103 -12.88 3.07 2.03
C ASP A 103 -12.99 2.74 0.53
N VAL A 104 -13.69 1.65 0.18
CA VAL A 104 -13.98 1.32 -1.23
C VAL A 104 -14.75 2.46 -1.89
N LYS A 105 -15.70 3.04 -1.17
CA LYS A 105 -16.51 4.16 -1.65
C LYS A 105 -15.72 5.47 -1.74
N ALA A 106 -14.82 5.72 -0.79
CA ALA A 106 -13.90 6.86 -0.83
C ALA A 106 -12.95 6.74 -2.02
N LEU A 107 -12.34 5.57 -2.20
CA LEU A 107 -11.51 5.25 -3.35
C LEU A 107 -12.26 5.45 -4.66
N ALA A 108 -13.49 4.94 -4.78
CA ALA A 108 -14.32 5.12 -5.97
C ALA A 108 -14.62 6.60 -6.31
N ARG A 109 -14.64 7.49 -5.30
CA ARG A 109 -14.82 8.93 -5.49
C ARG A 109 -13.54 9.64 -5.87
N VAL A 110 -12.40 9.17 -5.35
CA VAL A 110 -11.10 9.81 -5.55
C VAL A 110 -10.40 9.32 -6.82
N LEU A 111 -10.79 8.14 -7.33
CA LEU A 111 -10.27 7.55 -8.55
C LEU A 111 -10.22 8.49 -9.77
N PRO A 112 -11.27 9.27 -10.08
CA PRO A 112 -11.21 10.26 -11.17
C PRO A 112 -10.10 11.30 -10.96
N GLU A 113 -9.92 11.79 -9.73
CA GLU A 113 -8.91 12.78 -9.40
C GLU A 113 -7.50 12.19 -9.47
N VAL A 114 -7.32 10.96 -9.00
CA VAL A 114 -6.06 10.19 -9.15
C VAL A 114 -5.72 9.98 -10.63
N MET A 115 -6.71 9.70 -11.47
CA MET A 115 -6.49 9.52 -12.91
C MET A 115 -6.23 10.83 -13.64
N ASP A 116 -6.76 11.96 -13.18
CA ASP A 116 -6.48 13.29 -13.72
C ASP A 116 -5.02 13.71 -13.52
N CYS A 117 -4.31 13.14 -12.53
CA CYS A 117 -2.86 13.35 -12.36
C CYS A 117 -2.03 12.82 -13.54
N ALA A 118 -2.56 11.87 -14.33
CA ALA A 118 -1.82 11.19 -15.40
C ALA A 118 -2.12 11.74 -16.81
N VAL A 119 -2.87 12.85 -16.94
CA VAL A 119 -3.33 13.46 -18.20
C VAL A 119 -2.65 14.80 -18.44
#